data_AF-K1SKP0-F1
#
_entry.id   AF-K1SKP0-F1
#
_cell.length_a   1.000
_cell.length_b   1.000
_cell.length_c   1.000
_cell.angle_alpha   90.00
_cell.angle_beta   90.00
_cell.angle_gamma   90.00
#
_symmetry.space_group_name_H-M   'P 1'
#
loop_
_entity.id
_entity.type
_entity.pdbx_description
1 polymer ?
#
loop_
_entity_poly.entity_id
_entity_poly.type
_entity_poly.pdbx_seq_one_letter_code
_entity_poly.pdbx_strand_id
1 'polypeptide(L)'
;QENSLVYHFDIYTPNIIYRCTRKSIGWEVVEEVNFIGKIPLILFQQDKEWNGVETLIHREELIGSRTADTNDYFADPIAIMAADLIKNLPEKKEAAKLLVTNDSEGVDKAAKYLTWDSAPESKKQEIEWLQNHILSKSFTPNISLDTLKSLSNLSGKALRTVMLLADIKAAKHKETHDELLSRTSSLITAIIGNVLDVHLKTECENLKIGHEFQEPFGDDIAEALENIIKSLDGGIMATETGVELNPLVKDKKLEMERLKAEEEERAQKQQQIFGDIEGAGPQSASDGDDPDDDENGDEDDPKKKQQQKK
;
A
#
# COMPACT_ATOMS: atom_id res chain seq x y z
N GLN A 1 -8.75 26.15 -42.05
CA GLN A 1 -9.68 25.23 -41.36
C GLN A 1 -10.27 26.01 -40.21
N GLU A 2 -11.51 26.48 -40.38
CA GLU A 2 -12.24 27.15 -39.30
C GLU A 2 -12.55 26.12 -38.22
N ASN A 3 -12.22 26.44 -36.98
CA ASN A 3 -12.52 25.62 -35.81
C ASN A 3 -14.02 25.75 -35.50
N SER A 4 -14.87 25.13 -36.31
CA SER A 4 -16.32 25.18 -36.12
C SER A 4 -16.72 24.24 -34.98
N LEU A 5 -17.41 24.78 -33.98
CA LEU A 5 -17.91 24.04 -32.83
C LEU A 5 -19.13 23.19 -33.28
N VAL A 6 -18.93 21.88 -33.44
CA VAL A 6 -19.98 20.94 -33.82
C VAL A 6 -20.44 20.17 -32.58
N TYR A 7 -21.75 20.15 -32.34
CA TYR A 7 -22.34 19.40 -31.24
C TYR A 7 -22.67 17.98 -31.70
N HIS A 8 -22.26 17.00 -30.91
CA HIS A 8 -22.50 15.58 -31.14
C HIS A 8 -23.16 14.97 -29.91
N PHE A 9 -24.14 14.09 -30.11
CA PHE A 9 -24.58 13.16 -29.07
C PHE A 9 -24.84 11.79 -29.70
N ASP A 10 -24.40 10.74 -29.03
CA ASP A 10 -24.54 9.37 -29.53
C ASP A 10 -25.46 8.59 -28.58
N ILE A 11 -26.39 7.82 -29.15
CA ILE A 11 -27.26 6.91 -28.39
C ILE A 11 -26.81 5.49 -28.67
N TYR A 12 -26.35 4.80 -27.64
CA TYR A 12 -25.91 3.42 -27.74
C TYR A 12 -27.02 2.47 -27.24
N THR A 13 -27.58 1.69 -28.15
CA THR A 13 -28.49 0.58 -27.80
C THR A 13 -27.82 -0.77 -28.07
N PRO A 14 -28.34 -1.89 -27.53
CA PRO A 14 -27.76 -3.21 -27.77
C PRO A 14 -27.69 -3.60 -29.26
N ASN A 15 -28.61 -3.08 -30.08
CA ASN A 15 -28.77 -3.50 -31.48
C ASN A 15 -28.37 -2.42 -32.49
N ILE A 16 -28.54 -1.14 -32.13
CA ILE A 16 -28.33 0.01 -33.03
C ILE A 16 -27.61 1.13 -32.27
N ILE A 17 -26.64 1.75 -32.92
CA ILE A 17 -25.97 2.96 -32.45
C ILE A 17 -26.48 4.11 -33.30
N TYR A 18 -27.02 5.15 -32.66
CA TYR A 18 -27.43 6.38 -33.34
C TYR A 18 -26.35 7.44 -33.14
N ARG A 19 -25.68 7.82 -34.22
CA ARG A 19 -24.70 8.92 -34.23
C ARG A 19 -25.43 10.20 -34.61
N CYS A 20 -25.56 11.15 -33.69
CA CYS A 20 -26.29 12.39 -33.94
C CYS A 20 -25.32 13.57 -34.04
N THR A 21 -25.35 14.26 -35.18
CA THR A 21 -24.52 15.46 -35.41
C THR A 21 -25.42 16.68 -35.63
N ARG A 22 -25.10 17.79 -34.97
CA ARG A 22 -25.86 19.03 -35.11
C ARG A 22 -25.46 19.73 -36.40
N LYS A 23 -26.41 19.86 -37.33
CA LYS A 23 -26.25 20.62 -38.56
C LYS A 23 -26.83 22.03 -38.42
N SER A 24 -26.67 22.85 -39.47
CA SER A 24 -27.25 24.19 -39.56
C SER A 24 -28.78 24.18 -39.41
N ILE A 25 -29.44 23.08 -39.81
CA ILE A 25 -30.88 22.86 -39.61
C ILE A 25 -31.07 21.46 -39.03
N GLY A 26 -31.45 21.40 -37.75
CA GLY A 26 -31.79 20.16 -37.06
C GLY A 26 -30.60 19.25 -36.74
N TRP A 27 -30.91 17.99 -36.44
CA TRP A 27 -29.96 16.93 -36.14
C TRP A 27 -29.92 15.94 -37.29
N GLU A 28 -28.73 15.63 -37.78
CA GLU A 28 -28.52 14.47 -38.63
C GLU A 28 -28.30 13.25 -37.74
N VAL A 29 -29.12 12.23 -37.91
CA VAL A 29 -29.05 10.96 -37.17
C VAL A 29 -28.62 9.87 -38.14
N VAL A 30 -27.46 9.27 -37.89
CA VAL A 30 -26.95 8.13 -38.65
C VAL A 30 -27.13 6.88 -37.81
N GLU A 31 -27.83 5.89 -38.35
CA GLU A 31 -28.03 4.59 -37.72
C GLU A 31 -26.91 3.63 -38.13
N GLU A 32 -26.25 3.05 -37.14
CA GLU A 32 -25.18 2.07 -37.29
C GLU A 32 -25.60 0.78 -36.58
N VAL A 33 -25.43 -0.38 -37.23
CA VAL A 33 -25.77 -1.68 -36.61
C VAL A 33 -24.74 -2.01 -35.53
N ASN A 34 -25.21 -2.31 -34.32
CA ASN A 34 -24.33 -2.74 -33.23
C ASN A 34 -24.06 -4.24 -33.32
N PHE A 35 -22.93 -4.62 -33.91
CA PHE A 35 -22.51 -6.02 -34.02
C PHE A 35 -22.13 -6.66 -32.67
N ILE A 36 -21.88 -5.87 -31.61
CA ILE A 36 -21.47 -6.38 -30.31
C ILE A 36 -22.65 -7.08 -29.59
N GLY A 37 -23.88 -6.67 -29.86
CA GLY A 37 -25.08 -7.20 -29.20
C GLY A 37 -25.24 -6.78 -27.72
N LYS A 38 -24.40 -5.85 -27.25
CA LYS A 38 -24.45 -5.23 -25.92
C LYS A 38 -24.15 -3.74 -26.04
N ILE A 39 -24.61 -2.94 -25.09
CA ILE A 39 -24.27 -1.51 -25.03
C ILE A 39 -22.76 -1.40 -24.75
N PRO A 40 -21.96 -0.74 -25.62
CA PRO A 40 -20.51 -0.61 -25.45
C PRO A 40 -20.16 0.53 -24.49
N LEU A 41 -20.79 0.54 -23.31
CA LEU A 41 -20.55 1.51 -22.27
C LEU A 41 -20.40 0.80 -20.93
N ILE A 42 -19.33 1.16 -20.23
CA ILE A 42 -19.05 0.73 -18.86
C ILE A 42 -19.14 2.00 -18.02
N LEU A 43 -20.22 2.11 -17.25
CA LEU A 43 -20.40 3.24 -16.34
C LEU A 43 -19.80 2.87 -15.00
N PHE A 44 -18.76 3.59 -14.61
CA PHE A 44 -18.23 3.52 -13.25
C PHE A 44 -18.73 4.74 -12.48
N GLN A 45 -19.57 4.49 -11.48
CA GLN A 45 -20.05 5.52 -10.58
C GLN A 45 -19.44 5.30 -9.21
N GLN A 46 -18.66 6.27 -8.76
CA GLN A 46 -18.07 6.29 -7.44
C GLN A 46 -18.37 7.63 -6.78
N ASP A 47 -18.75 7.59 -5.50
CA ASP A 47 -18.81 8.80 -4.70
C ASP A 47 -17.41 9.39 -4.56
N LYS A 48 -17.33 10.72 -4.41
CA LYS A 48 -16.05 11.37 -4.13
C LYS A 48 -15.39 10.73 -2.91
N GLU A 49 -14.09 10.54 -2.98
CA GLU A 49 -13.31 9.90 -1.91
C GLU A 49 -13.37 10.63 -0.56
N TRP A 50 -13.63 11.92 -0.62
CA TRP A 50 -13.74 12.86 0.50
C TRP A 50 -15.20 13.31 0.73
N ASN A 51 -16.17 12.57 0.18
CA ASN A 51 -17.58 12.85 0.40
C ASN A 51 -17.91 12.84 1.90
N GLY A 52 -18.52 13.92 2.40
CA GLY A 52 -18.87 14.09 3.81
C GLY A 52 -17.80 14.76 4.68
N VAL A 53 -16.54 14.90 4.23
CA VAL A 53 -15.50 15.67 4.94
C VAL A 53 -15.25 17.05 4.34
N GLU A 54 -15.97 17.42 3.27
CA GLU A 54 -15.83 18.68 2.54
C GLU A 54 -15.83 19.90 3.49
N THR A 55 -16.76 19.95 4.45
CA THR A 55 -16.89 21.06 5.40
C THR A 55 -15.71 21.17 6.37
N LEU A 56 -15.09 20.03 6.72
CA LEU A 56 -13.92 20.01 7.59
C LEU A 56 -12.68 20.48 6.84
N ILE A 57 -12.52 20.03 5.59
CA ILE A 57 -11.44 20.47 4.70
C ILE A 57 -11.53 21.98 4.45
N HIS A 58 -12.71 22.50 4.10
CA HIS A 58 -12.88 23.94 3.90
C HIS A 58 -12.60 24.77 5.16
N ARG A 59 -12.88 24.22 6.36
CA ARG A 59 -12.53 24.89 7.61
C ARG A 59 -11.02 24.92 7.83
N GLU A 60 -10.33 23.82 7.56
CA GLU A 60 -8.87 23.76 7.62
C GLU A 60 -8.24 24.77 6.65
N GLU A 61 -8.69 24.79 5.39
CA GLU A 61 -8.24 25.74 4.36
C GLU A 61 -8.46 27.19 4.78
N LEU A 62 -9.62 27.50 5.38
CA LEU A 62 -9.94 28.84 5.87
C LEU A 62 -9.01 29.28 7.00
N ILE A 63 -8.71 28.38 7.94
CA ILE A 63 -7.77 28.65 9.05
C ILE A 63 -6.36 28.85 8.50
N GLY A 64 -5.94 28.00 7.55
CA GLY A 64 -4.66 28.12 6.85
C GLY A 64 -4.50 29.46 6.13
N SER A 65 -5.49 29.84 5.32
CA SER A 65 -5.51 31.11 4.58
C SER A 65 -5.44 32.31 5.52
N ARG A 66 -6.28 32.34 6.57
CA ARG A 66 -6.27 33.45 7.54
C ARG A 66 -4.95 33.55 8.30
N THR A 67 -4.31 32.40 8.56
CA THR A 67 -3.01 32.36 9.23
C THR A 67 -1.92 32.89 8.30
N ALA A 68 -1.96 32.55 7.01
CA ALA A 68 -1.08 33.13 6.01
C ALA A 68 -1.26 34.65 5.89
N ASP A 69 -2.49 35.15 5.76
CA ASP A 69 -2.78 36.59 5.71
C ASP A 69 -2.29 37.32 6.96
N THR A 70 -2.45 36.70 8.14
CA THR A 70 -1.93 37.26 9.40
C THR A 70 -0.41 37.30 9.37
N ASN A 71 0.26 36.23 8.95
CA ASN A 71 1.71 36.18 8.88
C ASN A 71 2.26 37.26 7.92
N ASP A 72 1.63 37.44 6.76
CA ASP A 72 2.00 38.47 5.79
C ASP A 72 1.78 39.88 6.37
N TYR A 73 0.67 40.12 7.07
CA TYR A 73 0.39 41.41 7.71
C TYR A 73 1.40 41.78 8.79
N PHE A 74 1.87 40.80 9.57
CA PHE A 74 2.86 41.00 10.64
C PHE A 74 4.31 40.86 10.16
N ALA A 75 4.55 40.42 8.92
CA ALA A 75 5.89 40.37 8.34
C ALA A 75 6.51 41.77 8.20
N ASP A 76 5.67 42.77 7.93
CA ASP A 76 6.07 44.17 7.94
C ASP A 76 5.80 44.79 9.33
N PRO A 77 6.83 45.15 10.11
CA PRO A 77 6.64 45.64 11.47
C PRO A 77 5.95 47.00 11.48
N ILE A 78 4.73 47.04 12.03
CA ILE A 78 3.99 48.30 12.24
C ILE A 78 4.39 48.87 13.60
N ALA A 79 5.01 50.06 13.60
CA ALA A 79 5.34 50.77 14.81
C ALA A 79 4.15 51.61 15.29
N ILE A 80 3.70 51.38 16.52
CA ILE A 80 2.72 52.22 17.21
C ILE A 80 3.51 53.18 18.10
N MET A 81 3.38 54.48 17.84
CA MET A 81 4.03 55.54 18.61
C MET A 81 2.98 56.46 19.24
N ALA A 82 3.22 56.91 20.47
CA ALA A 82 2.39 57.90 21.13
C ALA A 82 2.38 59.22 20.34
N ALA A 83 1.22 59.89 20.30
CA ALA A 83 1.03 61.12 19.50
C ALA A 83 2.02 62.24 19.86
N ASP A 84 2.52 62.26 21.10
CA ASP A 84 3.49 63.24 21.58
C ASP A 84 4.92 62.97 21.07
N LEU A 85 5.26 61.73 20.71
CA LEU A 85 6.51 61.36 20.05
C LEU A 85 6.51 61.71 18.56
N ILE A 86 5.34 61.76 17.92
CA ILE A 86 5.20 62.07 16.49
C ILE A 86 5.71 63.49 16.18
N LYS A 87 5.55 64.43 17.13
CA LYS A 87 6.04 65.81 16.99
C LYS A 87 7.56 65.93 17.07
N ASN A 88 8.24 64.92 17.62
CA ASN A 88 9.69 64.88 17.82
C ASN A 88 10.39 63.87 16.89
N LEU A 89 9.79 63.49 15.76
CA LEU A 89 10.42 62.56 14.81
C LEU A 89 11.56 63.26 14.04
N PRO A 90 12.82 62.80 14.15
CA PRO A 90 13.93 63.36 13.39
C PRO A 90 13.84 62.97 11.90
N GLU A 91 14.13 63.93 11.02
CA GLU A 91 14.08 63.74 9.57
C GLU A 91 15.00 62.60 9.10
N LYS A 92 14.68 62.02 7.93
CA LYS A 92 15.23 60.76 7.41
C LYS A 92 16.78 60.74 7.23
N LYS A 93 17.49 61.87 7.40
CA LYS A 93 18.91 62.03 7.07
C LYS A 93 19.87 62.32 8.25
N GLU A 94 19.41 62.43 9.49
CA GLU A 94 20.33 62.66 10.63
C GLU A 94 20.86 61.35 11.22
N ALA A 95 22.19 61.27 11.38
CA ALA A 95 22.88 60.18 12.03
C ALA A 95 22.83 60.37 13.56
N ALA A 96 22.45 59.31 14.27
CA ALA A 96 22.13 59.26 15.71
C ALA A 96 20.77 59.89 16.09
N LYS A 97 19.68 59.13 15.87
CA LYS A 97 18.30 59.50 16.22
C LYS A 97 18.00 59.13 17.67
N LEU A 98 17.72 60.12 18.50
CA LEU A 98 17.33 59.94 19.91
C LEU A 98 15.84 60.28 20.05
N LEU A 99 15.02 59.29 20.37
CA LEU A 99 13.59 59.48 20.63
C LEU A 99 13.38 59.64 22.13
N VAL A 100 12.82 60.77 22.54
CA VAL A 100 12.54 61.08 23.94
C VAL A 100 11.03 61.09 24.15
N THR A 101 10.55 60.27 25.08
CA THR A 101 9.15 60.28 25.54
C THR A 101 9.04 61.02 26.87
N ASN A 102 7.93 61.73 27.07
CA ASN A 102 7.62 62.44 28.31
C ASN A 102 6.70 61.61 29.25
N ASP A 103 6.34 60.39 28.87
CA ASP A 103 5.47 59.53 29.68
C ASP A 103 6.22 58.88 30.86
N SER A 104 5.66 59.06 32.06
CA SER A 104 6.19 58.50 33.31
C SER A 104 6.09 56.97 33.43
N GLU A 105 5.48 56.31 32.42
CA GLU A 105 5.22 54.87 32.41
C GLU A 105 6.20 54.05 31.54
N GLY A 106 7.25 54.69 31.01
CA GLY A 106 8.37 54.02 30.32
C GLY A 106 8.26 53.97 28.79
N VAL A 107 9.40 53.75 28.14
CA VAL A 107 9.56 53.77 26.67
C VAL A 107 8.74 52.68 25.97
N ASP A 108 8.52 51.53 26.63
CA ASP A 108 7.80 50.37 26.09
C ASP A 108 6.32 50.64 25.80
N LYS A 109 5.69 51.60 26.51
CA LYS A 109 4.33 52.08 26.21
C LYS A 109 4.31 53.19 25.16
N ALA A 110 5.41 53.91 25.01
CA ALA A 110 5.51 55.09 24.15
C ALA A 110 5.82 54.74 22.69
N ALA A 111 6.57 53.65 22.46
CA ALA A 111 6.78 53.07 21.13
C ALA A 111 6.79 51.53 21.24
N LYS A 112 5.77 50.88 20.67
CA LYS A 112 5.68 49.41 20.62
C LYS A 112 5.52 48.97 19.17
N TYR A 113 6.26 47.96 18.75
CA TYR A 113 5.94 47.25 17.52
C TYR A 113 4.67 46.44 17.74
N LEU A 114 3.73 46.50 16.79
CA LEU A 114 2.56 45.64 16.80
C LEU A 114 3.03 44.20 16.57
N THR A 115 3.30 43.49 17.64
CA THR A 115 3.71 42.09 17.63
C THR A 115 2.51 41.20 17.88
N TRP A 116 2.47 40.09 17.16
CA TRP A 116 1.55 39.00 17.47
C TRP A 116 2.10 38.22 18.67
N ASP A 117 1.94 38.78 19.88
CA ASP A 117 2.61 38.29 21.11
C ASP A 117 2.14 36.89 21.58
N SER A 118 1.14 36.28 20.93
CA SER A 118 0.71 34.90 21.22
C SER A 118 0.39 34.10 19.96
N ALA A 119 1.28 33.20 19.57
CA ALA A 119 0.91 32.11 18.66
C ALA A 119 -0.31 31.39 19.26
N PRO A 120 -1.47 31.31 18.57
CA PRO A 120 -2.67 30.79 19.20
C PRO A 120 -2.57 29.27 19.24
N GLU A 121 -2.14 28.73 20.38
CA GLU A 121 -2.11 27.28 20.63
C GLU A 121 -3.47 26.62 20.31
N SER A 122 -4.56 27.34 20.56
CA SER A 122 -5.91 26.90 20.20
C SER A 122 -6.12 26.68 18.70
N LYS A 123 -5.48 27.46 17.82
CA LYS A 123 -5.56 27.25 16.36
C LYS A 123 -4.81 25.99 15.96
N LYS A 124 -3.66 25.73 16.58
CA LYS A 124 -2.88 24.51 16.35
C LYS A 124 -3.67 23.27 16.76
N GLN A 125 -4.26 23.28 17.95
CA GLN A 125 -5.12 22.21 18.45
C GLN A 125 -6.35 22.00 17.54
N GLU A 126 -6.95 23.07 17.02
CA GLU A 126 -8.05 22.98 16.08
C GLU A 126 -7.63 22.32 14.75
N ILE A 127 -6.48 22.69 14.18
CA ILE A 127 -5.95 22.08 12.96
C ILE A 127 -5.65 20.59 13.18
N GLU A 128 -4.99 20.23 14.28
CA GLU A 128 -4.70 18.83 14.62
C GLU A 128 -6.01 18.03 14.80
N TRP A 129 -7.01 18.61 15.47
CA TRP A 129 -8.32 17.98 15.61
C TRP A 129 -9.01 17.79 14.26
N LEU A 130 -8.97 18.79 13.37
CA LEU A 130 -9.55 18.73 12.03
C LEU A 130 -8.86 17.65 11.18
N GLN A 131 -7.53 17.62 11.12
CA GLN A 131 -6.77 16.65 10.34
C GLN A 131 -7.06 15.21 10.79
N ASN A 132 -7.10 14.97 12.11
CA ASN A 132 -7.46 13.66 12.65
C ASN A 132 -8.89 13.25 12.27
N HIS A 133 -9.85 14.18 12.32
CA HIS A 133 -11.23 13.90 11.95
C HIS A 133 -11.42 13.72 10.44
N ILE A 134 -10.70 14.47 9.61
CA ILE A 134 -10.70 14.33 8.15
C ILE A 134 -10.24 12.93 7.81
N LEU A 135 -9.05 12.52 8.28
CA LEU A 135 -8.47 11.21 7.99
C LEU A 135 -9.34 10.06 8.53
N SER A 136 -9.85 10.18 9.75
CA SER A 136 -10.71 9.15 10.34
C SER A 136 -12.03 9.00 9.58
N LYS A 137 -12.69 10.11 9.20
CA LYS A 137 -13.99 10.09 8.50
C LYS A 137 -13.85 9.75 7.01
N SER A 138 -12.72 10.07 6.38
CA SER A 138 -12.43 9.68 4.99
C SER A 138 -11.89 8.26 4.86
N PHE A 139 -11.76 7.53 5.98
CA PHE A 139 -11.13 6.21 6.06
C PHE A 139 -9.70 6.20 5.50
N THR A 140 -8.96 7.29 5.72
CA THR A 140 -7.57 7.45 5.28
C THR A 140 -6.64 7.18 6.46
N PRO A 141 -5.69 6.23 6.35
CA PRO A 141 -4.75 5.94 7.42
C PRO A 141 -3.80 7.12 7.62
N ASN A 142 -3.59 7.52 8.87
CA ASN A 142 -2.63 8.57 9.20
C ASN A 142 -1.22 7.97 9.28
N ILE A 143 -0.46 8.12 8.19
CA ILE A 143 0.91 7.63 8.07
C ILE A 143 1.85 8.83 8.15
N SER A 144 2.16 9.24 9.37
CA SER A 144 3.21 10.22 9.64
C SER A 144 4.60 9.59 9.52
N LEU A 145 5.62 10.42 9.32
CA LEU A 145 7.03 10.00 9.27
C LEU A 145 7.49 9.33 10.57
N ASP A 146 6.95 9.75 11.72
CA ASP A 146 7.26 9.14 13.02
C ASP A 146 6.57 7.80 13.20
N THR A 147 5.31 7.68 12.73
CA THR A 147 4.67 6.35 12.63
C THR A 147 5.45 5.45 11.66
N LEU A 148 5.96 5.96 10.53
CA LEU A 148 6.76 5.16 9.58
C LEU A 148 8.08 4.66 10.17
N LYS A 149 8.78 5.48 10.96
CA LYS A 149 10.00 5.04 11.67
C LYS A 149 9.69 3.96 12.70
N SER A 150 8.54 4.05 13.38
CA SER A 150 8.08 2.95 14.25
C SER A 150 7.63 1.73 13.44
N LEU A 151 7.10 1.92 12.22
CA LEU A 151 6.66 0.86 11.30
C LEU A 151 7.80 0.06 10.68
N SER A 152 9.01 0.62 10.58
CA SER A 152 10.21 -0.11 10.14
C SER A 152 10.51 -1.37 10.97
N ASN A 153 10.01 -1.44 12.22
CA ASN A 153 10.20 -2.57 13.13
C ASN A 153 8.90 -3.33 13.43
N LEU A 154 7.78 -2.98 12.79
CA LEU A 154 6.47 -3.59 13.06
C LEU A 154 6.22 -4.77 12.11
N SER A 155 5.84 -5.92 12.68
CA SER A 155 5.34 -7.10 11.93
C SER A 155 4.20 -6.70 10.98
N GLY A 156 4.04 -7.41 9.86
CA GLY A 156 2.96 -7.19 8.89
C GLY A 156 1.55 -7.10 9.51
N LYS A 157 1.33 -7.72 10.68
CA LYS A 157 0.10 -7.60 11.48
C LYS A 157 -0.17 -6.18 12.01
N ALA A 158 0.86 -5.48 12.47
CA ALA A 158 0.70 -4.13 12.97
C ALA A 158 0.51 -3.13 11.81
N LEU A 159 1.13 -3.39 10.66
CA LEU A 159 0.88 -2.62 9.45
C LEU A 159 -0.57 -2.73 8.98
N ARG A 160 -1.17 -3.94 9.00
CA ARG A 160 -2.61 -4.13 8.75
C ARG A 160 -3.49 -3.36 9.74
N THR A 161 -3.08 -3.29 11.02
CA THR A 161 -3.85 -2.55 12.03
C THR A 161 -3.86 -1.04 11.73
N VAL A 162 -2.73 -0.47 11.30
CA VAL A 162 -2.65 0.95 10.88
C VAL A 162 -3.46 1.19 9.59
N MET A 163 -3.47 0.22 8.68
CA MET A 163 -4.17 0.31 7.39
C MET A 163 -5.63 -0.15 7.43
N LEU A 164 -6.14 -0.58 8.58
CA LEU A 164 -7.48 -1.15 8.71
C LEU A 164 -8.57 -0.27 8.11
N LEU A 165 -8.48 1.05 8.29
CA LEU A 165 -9.43 1.99 7.68
C LEU A 165 -9.36 1.97 6.15
N ALA A 166 -8.15 1.92 5.58
CA ALA A 166 -7.96 1.76 4.14
C ALA A 166 -8.49 0.41 3.65
N ASP A 167 -8.29 -0.67 4.41
CA ASP A 167 -8.77 -2.00 4.04
C ASP A 167 -10.31 -2.07 4.03
N ILE A 168 -10.96 -1.47 5.04
CA ILE A 168 -12.44 -1.34 5.08
C ILE A 168 -12.92 -0.55 3.87
N LYS A 169 -12.24 0.56 3.54
CA LYS A 169 -12.58 1.40 2.39
C LYS A 169 -12.41 0.64 1.08
N ALA A 170 -11.29 -0.05 0.92
CA ALA A 170 -10.99 -0.87 -0.23
C ALA A 170 -12.01 -2.01 -0.37
N ALA A 171 -12.37 -2.69 0.71
CA ALA A 171 -13.38 -3.75 0.72
C ALA A 171 -14.75 -3.24 0.26
N LYS A 172 -15.18 -2.05 0.71
CA LYS A 172 -16.41 -1.40 0.22
C LYS A 172 -16.33 -1.10 -1.29
N HIS A 173 -15.18 -0.67 -1.78
CA HIS A 173 -14.98 -0.43 -3.20
C HIS A 173 -14.90 -1.72 -4.01
N LYS A 174 -14.35 -2.81 -3.47
CA LYS A 174 -14.28 -4.12 -4.14
C LYS A 174 -15.67 -4.58 -4.60
N GLU A 175 -16.72 -4.37 -3.79
CA GLU A 175 -18.11 -4.70 -4.17
C GLU A 175 -18.53 -3.99 -5.47
N THR A 176 -18.32 -2.68 -5.56
CA THR A 176 -18.64 -1.91 -6.78
C THR A 176 -17.72 -2.22 -7.96
N HIS A 177 -16.45 -2.55 -7.70
CA HIS A 177 -15.48 -2.87 -8.74
C HIS A 177 -15.69 -4.29 -9.29
N ASP A 178 -16.23 -5.21 -8.49
CA ASP A 178 -16.54 -6.58 -8.91
C ASP A 178 -17.59 -6.59 -10.03
N GLU A 179 -18.67 -5.80 -9.84
CA GLU A 179 -19.69 -5.57 -10.87
C GLU A 179 -19.09 -4.96 -12.14
N LEU A 180 -18.17 -4.00 -12.00
CA LEU A 180 -17.51 -3.36 -13.14
C LEU A 180 -16.62 -4.34 -13.90
N LEU A 181 -15.82 -5.15 -13.21
CA LEU A 181 -14.93 -6.13 -13.84
C LEU A 181 -15.73 -7.24 -14.53
N SER A 182 -16.83 -7.68 -13.90
CA SER A 182 -17.79 -8.61 -14.50
C SER A 182 -18.46 -8.01 -15.75
N ARG A 183 -18.83 -6.73 -15.71
CA ARG A 183 -19.38 -6.04 -16.89
C ARG A 183 -18.36 -5.89 -18.01
N THR A 184 -17.13 -5.59 -17.65
CA THR A 184 -15.99 -5.41 -18.56
C THR A 184 -15.65 -6.72 -19.26
N SER A 185 -15.52 -7.81 -18.51
CA SER A 185 -15.28 -9.14 -19.05
C SER A 185 -16.42 -9.55 -20.00
N SER A 186 -17.67 -9.36 -19.58
CA SER A 186 -18.86 -9.63 -20.39
C SER A 186 -18.92 -8.83 -21.69
N LEU A 187 -18.43 -7.58 -21.69
CA LEU A 187 -18.34 -6.75 -22.89
C LEU A 187 -17.21 -7.20 -23.81
N ILE A 188 -16.01 -7.46 -23.28
CA ILE A 188 -14.85 -7.92 -24.04
C ILE A 188 -15.14 -9.27 -24.70
N THR A 189 -15.71 -10.23 -23.96
CA THR A 189 -16.11 -11.54 -24.49
C THR A 189 -17.12 -11.41 -25.63
N ALA A 190 -18.06 -10.45 -25.53
CA ALA A 190 -19.02 -10.18 -26.60
C ALA A 190 -18.36 -9.54 -27.84
N ILE A 191 -17.39 -8.65 -27.65
CA ILE A 191 -16.62 -8.05 -28.76
C ILE A 191 -15.80 -9.12 -29.47
N ILE A 192 -15.12 -9.99 -28.71
CA ILE A 192 -14.31 -11.07 -29.28
C ILE A 192 -15.18 -12.03 -30.08
N GLY A 193 -16.25 -12.57 -29.48
CA GLY A 193 -17.08 -13.60 -30.09
C GLY A 193 -18.00 -13.12 -31.23
N ASN A 194 -18.37 -11.83 -31.26
CA ASN A 194 -19.29 -11.30 -32.28
C ASN A 194 -18.62 -10.44 -33.35
N VAL A 195 -17.48 -9.80 -33.06
CA VAL A 195 -16.86 -8.82 -33.97
C VAL A 195 -15.48 -9.27 -34.47
N LEU A 196 -14.60 -9.75 -33.57
CA LEU A 196 -13.22 -10.08 -33.94
C LEU A 196 -13.09 -11.47 -34.53
N ASP A 197 -13.55 -12.51 -33.83
CA ASP A 197 -13.45 -13.90 -34.28
C ASP A 197 -14.74 -14.68 -33.98
N VAL A 198 -15.57 -14.80 -35.01
CA VAL A 198 -16.88 -15.46 -34.93
C VAL A 198 -16.73 -16.98 -34.73
N HIS A 199 -15.58 -17.58 -35.07
CA HIS A 199 -15.35 -19.00 -34.87
C HIS A 199 -15.26 -19.37 -33.38
N LEU A 200 -14.74 -18.46 -32.54
CA LEU A 200 -14.60 -18.67 -31.10
C LEU A 200 -15.87 -18.30 -30.31
N LYS A 201 -16.98 -17.96 -30.97
CA LYS A 201 -18.22 -17.55 -30.29
C LYS A 201 -18.69 -18.56 -29.25
N THR A 202 -18.72 -19.85 -29.60
CA THR A 202 -19.14 -20.94 -28.70
C THR A 202 -18.20 -21.11 -27.51
N GLU A 203 -16.90 -20.87 -27.69
CA GLU A 203 -15.92 -20.94 -26.60
C GLU A 203 -16.02 -19.72 -25.68
N CYS A 204 -16.23 -18.53 -26.27
CA CYS A 204 -16.45 -17.29 -25.55
C CYS A 204 -17.73 -17.32 -24.69
N GLU A 205 -18.81 -17.94 -25.18
CA GLU A 205 -20.06 -18.11 -24.41
C GLU A 205 -19.89 -19.06 -23.21
N ASN A 206 -18.99 -20.03 -23.29
CA ASN A 206 -18.69 -20.97 -22.21
C ASN A 206 -17.63 -20.45 -21.22
N LEU A 207 -16.92 -19.38 -21.58
CA LEU A 207 -15.83 -18.81 -20.78
C LEU A 207 -16.38 -18.19 -19.49
N LYS A 208 -15.92 -18.69 -18.34
CA LYS A 208 -16.18 -18.10 -17.02
C LYS A 208 -14.94 -17.36 -16.54
N ILE A 209 -15.01 -16.04 -16.47
CA ILE A 209 -13.93 -15.19 -15.97
C ILE A 209 -14.20 -14.87 -14.50
N GLY A 210 -13.33 -15.36 -13.62
CA GLY A 210 -13.24 -14.90 -12.24
C GLY A 210 -12.13 -13.86 -12.12
N HIS A 211 -12.22 -12.99 -11.12
CA HIS A 211 -11.16 -12.07 -10.76
C HIS A 211 -10.91 -12.14 -9.26
N GLU A 212 -9.66 -11.93 -8.86
CA GLU A 212 -9.24 -11.94 -7.46
C GLU A 212 -8.47 -10.66 -7.19
N PHE A 213 -8.89 -9.93 -6.16
CA PHE A 213 -8.20 -8.72 -5.74
C PHE A 213 -7.04 -9.10 -4.83
N GLN A 214 -5.81 -8.87 -5.30
CA GLN A 214 -4.63 -9.03 -4.47
C GLN A 214 -4.56 -7.90 -3.44
N GLU A 215 -4.25 -8.26 -2.19
CA GLU A 215 -3.96 -7.26 -1.16
C GLU A 215 -2.61 -6.60 -1.44
N PRO A 216 -2.50 -5.27 -1.27
CA PRO A 216 -1.29 -4.52 -1.60
C PRO A 216 -0.12 -4.85 -0.67
N PHE A 217 -0.42 -5.32 0.54
CA PHE A 217 0.57 -5.85 1.45
C PHE A 217 0.62 -7.35 1.24
N GLY A 218 1.71 -7.83 0.61
CA GLY A 218 1.97 -9.26 0.61
C GLY A 218 1.97 -9.77 2.05
N ASP A 219 1.35 -10.92 2.29
CA ASP A 219 1.67 -11.71 3.46
C ASP A 219 3.20 -11.77 3.56
N ASP A 220 3.76 -11.55 4.75
CA ASP A 220 5.18 -11.77 4.95
C ASP A 220 5.43 -13.24 4.62
N ILE A 221 5.98 -13.49 3.43
CA ILE A 221 6.17 -14.83 2.88
C ILE A 221 6.95 -15.68 3.88
N ALA A 222 7.87 -15.06 4.64
CA ALA A 222 8.62 -15.75 5.67
C ALA A 222 7.73 -16.14 6.86
N GLU A 223 6.87 -15.25 7.37
CA GLU A 223 5.94 -15.56 8.47
C GLU A 223 4.90 -16.62 8.04
N ALA A 224 4.39 -16.53 6.81
CA ALA A 224 3.46 -17.52 6.25
C ALA A 224 4.12 -18.90 6.14
N LEU A 225 5.34 -18.98 5.61
CA LEU A 225 6.10 -20.23 5.53
C LEU A 225 6.43 -20.79 6.90
N GLU A 226 6.85 -19.96 7.86
CA GLU A 226 7.14 -20.40 9.23
C GLU A 226 5.89 -20.99 9.90
N ASN A 227 4.73 -20.37 9.71
CA ASN A 227 3.45 -20.88 10.23
C ASN A 227 3.04 -22.20 9.55
N ILE A 228 3.27 -22.33 8.24
CA ILE A 228 3.01 -23.58 7.50
C ILE A 228 3.92 -24.69 8.02
N ILE A 229 5.23 -24.45 8.16
CA ILE A 229 6.20 -25.42 8.68
C ILE A 229 5.82 -25.86 10.10
N LYS A 230 5.53 -24.91 11.00
CA LYS A 230 5.09 -25.23 12.37
C LYS A 230 3.79 -26.04 12.41
N SER A 231 2.87 -25.78 11.48
CA SER A 231 1.59 -26.51 11.41
C SER A 231 1.75 -27.93 10.86
N LEU A 232 2.69 -28.13 9.93
CA LEU A 232 3.09 -29.44 9.42
C LEU A 232 3.82 -30.25 10.51
N ASP A 233 4.81 -29.65 11.17
CA ASP A 233 5.57 -30.28 12.26
C ASP A 233 4.68 -30.59 13.47
N GLY A 234 3.69 -29.73 13.74
CA GLY A 234 2.68 -29.94 14.78
C GLY A 234 1.59 -30.96 14.43
N GLY A 235 1.58 -31.51 13.21
CA GLY A 235 0.59 -32.48 12.74
C GLY A 235 -0.84 -31.92 12.62
N ILE A 236 -0.99 -30.60 12.61
CA ILE A 236 -2.30 -29.91 12.51
C ILE A 236 -2.73 -29.80 11.05
N MET A 237 -1.77 -29.79 10.12
CA MET A 237 -1.99 -29.62 8.69
C MET A 237 -1.39 -30.79 7.90
N ALA A 238 -2.08 -31.24 6.86
CA ALA A 238 -1.54 -32.22 5.92
C ALA A 238 -0.52 -31.56 4.97
N THR A 239 0.46 -32.33 4.50
CA THR A 239 1.47 -31.88 3.53
C THR A 239 0.82 -31.34 2.25
N GLU A 240 -0.28 -31.94 1.80
CA GLU A 240 -1.03 -31.49 0.62
C GLU A 240 -1.57 -30.06 0.81
N THR A 241 -2.22 -29.79 1.95
CA THR A 241 -2.75 -28.46 2.27
C THR A 241 -1.64 -27.43 2.50
N GLY A 242 -0.50 -27.87 3.03
CA GLY A 242 0.68 -27.00 3.19
C GLY A 242 1.26 -26.53 1.85
N VAL A 243 1.27 -27.39 0.84
CA VAL A 243 1.71 -27.04 -0.53
C VAL A 243 0.68 -26.13 -1.21
N GLU A 244 -0.61 -26.36 -0.98
CA GLU A 244 -1.67 -25.50 -1.52
C GLU A 244 -1.67 -24.09 -0.95
N LEU A 245 -1.33 -23.94 0.34
CA LEU A 245 -1.24 -22.66 1.02
C LEU A 245 0.11 -21.96 0.83
N ASN A 246 1.08 -22.61 0.19
CA ASN A 246 2.41 -22.05 0.00
C ASN A 246 2.38 -20.90 -1.05
N PRO A 247 2.69 -19.66 -0.65
CA PRO A 247 2.66 -18.50 -1.55
C PRO A 247 3.76 -18.52 -2.63
N LEU A 248 4.79 -19.38 -2.50
CA LEU A 248 5.87 -19.52 -3.48
C LEU A 248 5.54 -20.52 -4.61
N VAL A 249 4.50 -21.34 -4.44
CA VAL A 249 4.13 -22.37 -5.40
C VAL A 249 3.08 -21.84 -6.36
N LYS A 250 3.49 -21.56 -7.60
CA LYS A 250 2.60 -21.06 -8.66
C LYS A 250 1.68 -22.14 -9.22
N ASP A 251 2.19 -23.35 -9.41
CA ASP A 251 1.42 -24.49 -9.92
C ASP A 251 1.36 -25.59 -8.85
N LYS A 252 0.27 -25.54 -8.09
CA LYS A 252 0.06 -26.39 -6.90
C LYS A 252 -0.01 -27.87 -7.27
N LYS A 253 -0.56 -28.20 -8.45
CA LYS A 253 -0.72 -29.60 -8.89
C LYS A 253 0.62 -30.21 -9.30
N LEU A 254 1.41 -29.46 -10.05
CA LEU A 254 2.72 -29.90 -10.51
C LEU A 254 3.72 -30.08 -9.35
N GLU A 255 3.64 -29.24 -8.32
CA GLU A 255 4.48 -29.37 -7.13
C GLU A 255 4.09 -30.60 -6.27
N MET A 256 2.80 -30.90 -6.18
CA MET A 256 2.32 -32.13 -5.54
C MET A 256 2.80 -33.40 -6.23
N GLU A 257 2.85 -33.41 -7.57
CA GLU A 257 3.39 -34.55 -8.33
C GLU A 257 4.89 -34.72 -8.12
N ARG A 258 5.66 -33.62 -8.07
CA ARG A 258 7.09 -33.64 -7.78
C ARG A 258 7.39 -34.16 -6.38
N LEU A 259 6.61 -33.75 -5.38
CA LEU A 259 6.78 -34.22 -4.00
C LEU A 259 6.50 -35.72 -3.87
N LYS A 260 5.48 -36.24 -4.54
CA LYS A 260 5.20 -37.69 -4.56
C LYS A 260 6.35 -38.47 -5.20
N ALA A 261 6.89 -37.98 -6.32
CA ALA A 261 8.06 -38.59 -6.94
C ALA A 261 9.29 -38.59 -6.02
N GLU A 262 9.54 -37.49 -5.29
CA GLU A 262 10.65 -37.40 -4.34
C GLU A 262 10.45 -38.29 -3.09
N GLU A 263 9.21 -38.45 -2.62
CA GLU A 263 8.86 -39.39 -1.54
C GLU A 263 9.06 -40.84 -1.96
N GLU A 264 8.65 -41.20 -3.17
CA GLU A 264 8.87 -42.54 -3.72
C GLU A 264 10.38 -42.83 -3.89
N GLU A 265 11.15 -41.87 -4.40
CA GLU A 265 12.61 -42.00 -4.48
C GLU A 265 13.28 -42.10 -3.10
N ARG A 266 12.80 -41.34 -2.10
CA ARG A 266 13.29 -41.44 -0.71
C ARG A 266 12.93 -42.79 -0.08
N ALA A 267 11.73 -43.29 -0.31
CA ALA A 267 11.30 -44.61 0.16
C ALA A 267 12.15 -45.72 -0.48
N GLN A 268 12.42 -45.63 -1.79
CA GLN A 268 13.32 -46.57 -2.47
C GLN A 268 14.75 -46.49 -1.94
N LYS A 269 15.28 -45.29 -1.68
CA LYS A 269 16.62 -45.11 -1.07
C LYS A 269 16.66 -45.65 0.37
N GLN A 270 15.62 -45.44 1.17
CA GLN A 270 15.53 -46.02 2.52
C GLN A 270 15.44 -47.55 2.50
N GLN A 271 14.68 -48.12 1.55
CA GLN A 271 14.61 -49.58 1.36
C GLN A 271 15.95 -50.16 0.91
N GLN A 272 16.71 -49.47 0.07
CA GLN A 272 18.06 -49.89 -0.32
C GLN A 272 19.03 -49.81 0.86
N ILE A 273 18.97 -48.76 1.68
CA ILE A 273 19.84 -48.59 2.85
C ILE A 273 19.52 -49.61 3.97
N PHE A 274 18.25 -49.91 4.23
CA PHE A 274 17.87 -50.93 5.22
C PHE A 274 18.05 -52.36 4.70
N GLY A 275 17.91 -52.58 3.39
CA GLY A 275 18.19 -53.87 2.75
C GLY A 275 19.66 -54.27 2.80
N ASP A 276 20.58 -53.32 2.78
CA ASP A 276 22.02 -53.58 2.93
C ASP A 276 22.46 -53.86 4.38
N ILE A 277 21.66 -53.49 5.39
CA ILE A 277 21.97 -53.71 6.81
C ILE A 277 21.51 -55.10 7.30
N GLU A 278 20.42 -55.66 6.76
CA GLU A 278 20.01 -57.04 7.05
C GLU A 278 20.90 -58.10 6.35
N GLY A 279 21.75 -57.68 5.41
CA GLY A 279 22.70 -58.56 4.70
C GLY A 279 24.03 -58.84 5.44
N ALA A 280 24.34 -58.14 6.53
CA ALA A 280 25.56 -58.33 7.31
C ALA A 280 25.31 -59.14 8.59
N GLY A 281 24.94 -60.42 8.41
CA GLY A 281 24.98 -61.42 9.48
C GLY A 281 26.43 -61.81 9.84
N PRO A 282 26.68 -62.27 11.08
CA PRO A 282 28.01 -62.28 11.70
C PRO A 282 28.90 -63.36 11.09
N GLN A 283 30.08 -63.00 10.58
CA GLN A 283 31.13 -63.98 10.30
C GLN A 283 32.08 -64.07 11.50
N SER A 284 31.93 -65.19 12.20
CA SER A 284 32.73 -65.70 13.29
C SER A 284 34.17 -66.04 12.87
N ALA A 285 35.08 -65.83 13.82
CA ALA A 285 36.52 -66.05 13.78
C ALA A 285 37.00 -67.49 13.48
N SER A 286 38.22 -67.61 12.95
CA SER A 286 39.20 -68.59 13.44
C SER A 286 40.65 -68.26 13.02
N ASP A 287 41.50 -68.20 14.05
CA ASP A 287 42.96 -68.12 14.20
C ASP A 287 43.93 -68.65 13.13
N GLY A 288 45.11 -68.02 13.10
CA GLY A 288 46.39 -68.72 13.31
C GLY A 288 47.51 -68.45 12.30
N ASP A 289 48.43 -67.51 12.58
CA ASP A 289 49.82 -67.80 13.00
C ASP A 289 50.74 -66.56 12.86
N ASP A 290 51.36 -66.20 13.99
CA ASP A 290 52.50 -65.29 14.19
C ASP A 290 53.81 -66.09 14.02
N PRO A 291 54.99 -65.48 13.74
CA PRO A 291 55.76 -64.88 14.84
C PRO A 291 56.66 -63.66 14.53
N ASP A 292 56.78 -62.83 15.57
CA ASP A 292 57.97 -62.18 16.17
C ASP A 292 58.95 -61.36 15.30
N ASP A 293 59.07 -60.06 15.59
CA ASP A 293 60.27 -59.49 16.26
C ASP A 293 60.10 -57.98 16.58
N ASP A 294 60.04 -57.69 17.88
CA ASP A 294 60.63 -56.60 18.68
C ASP A 294 61.02 -55.23 18.05
N GLU A 295 60.49 -54.13 18.60
CA GLU A 295 61.19 -53.25 19.58
C GLU A 295 60.52 -51.86 19.75
N ASN A 296 60.07 -51.62 20.98
CA ASN A 296 60.22 -50.41 21.81
C ASN A 296 59.60 -49.03 21.42
N GLY A 297 58.89 -48.44 22.40
CA GLY A 297 58.89 -46.97 22.58
C GLY A 297 57.66 -46.31 23.22
N ASP A 298 57.45 -46.55 24.51
CA ASP A 298 56.89 -45.71 25.59
C ASP A 298 55.89 -44.55 25.36
N GLU A 299 54.80 -44.64 26.16
CA GLU A 299 54.17 -43.63 27.04
C GLU A 299 54.13 -42.14 26.61
N ASP A 300 52.91 -41.59 26.49
CA ASP A 300 52.40 -40.58 27.44
C ASP A 300 51.05 -39.97 26.97
N ASP A 301 50.03 -40.09 27.80
CA ASP A 301 48.84 -39.23 27.82
C ASP A 301 49.00 -38.32 29.05
N PRO A 302 48.76 -37.00 28.99
CA PRO A 302 47.53 -36.57 29.66
C PRO A 302 46.87 -35.29 29.13
N LYS A 303 45.54 -35.34 29.16
CA LYS A 303 44.65 -34.20 29.45
C LYS A 303 45.19 -33.31 30.59
N LYS A 304 45.43 -32.02 30.29
CA LYS A 304 44.90 -30.83 31.00
C LYS A 304 45.69 -29.57 30.63
N LYS A 305 45.01 -28.59 30.02
CA LYS A 305 45.06 -27.15 30.35
C LYS A 305 44.04 -26.45 29.45
N GLN A 306 42.86 -26.13 29.97
CA GLN A 306 42.55 -24.84 30.57
C GLN A 306 42.87 -23.64 29.68
N GLN A 307 41.79 -22.89 29.42
CA GLN A 307 41.74 -21.45 29.26
C GLN A 307 42.37 -20.89 27.97
N GLN A 308 41.57 -20.24 27.14
CA GLN A 308 41.32 -18.80 27.28
C GLN A 308 40.41 -18.29 26.15
N LYS A 309 39.38 -17.53 26.55
CA LYS A 309 38.86 -16.29 25.92
C LYS A 309 38.25 -16.47 24.51
N LYS A 310 36.98 -16.17 24.27
CA LYS A 310 36.18 -14.99 24.65
C LYS A 310 34.70 -15.32 24.48
#